data_AF-A0AAQ4DP05-F1
#
_entry.id   AF-A0AAQ4DP05-F1
#
_cell.length_a   1.000
_cell.length_b   1.000
_cell.length_c   1.000
_cell.angle_alpha   90.00
_cell.angle_beta   90.00
_cell.angle_gamma   90.00
#
_symmetry.space_group_name_H-M   'P 1'
#
loop_
_entity.id
_entity.type
_entity.pdbx_description
1 polymer ?
#
loop_
_entity_poly.entity_id
_entity_poly.type
_entity_poly.pdbx_seq_one_letter_code
_entity_poly.pdbx_strand_id
1 'polypeptide(L)'
;DGECRFKKENVGATDTGFVDIKEGSEDDLQKAVATVGPVSVAIDASHSSFQLYSEGVYNEPECSSETLDHGVLAVGYGVKNGKKYWLVKNSWGESWGQNGYILMSRDENNQCGIASAASYPLV
;
A
#
# COMPACT_ATOMS: atom_id res chain seq x y z
N ASP A 1 11.33 13.23 18.30
CA ASP A 1 11.44 11.93 18.99
C ASP A 1 11.01 12.03 20.44
N GLY A 2 10.46 10.94 20.99
CA GLY A 2 10.04 10.82 22.38
C GLY A 2 10.42 9.44 22.95
N GLU A 3 10.33 9.29 24.27
CA GLU A 3 10.66 8.03 24.96
C GLU A 3 9.61 6.93 24.72
N CYS A 4 10.04 5.67 24.68
CA CYS A 4 9.14 4.51 24.60
C CYS A 4 8.31 4.38 25.89
N ARG A 5 6.98 4.37 25.75
CA ARG A 5 6.01 4.25 26.85
C ARG A 5 5.24 2.92 26.83
N PHE A 6 5.87 1.86 26.33
CA PHE A 6 5.26 0.53 26.27
C PHE A 6 4.85 0.03 27.66
N LYS A 7 3.67 -0.58 27.74
CA LYS A 7 3.10 -1.20 28.95
C LYS A 7 2.51 -2.55 28.57
N LYS A 8 2.97 -3.62 29.21
CA LYS A 8 2.55 -5.01 28.89
C LYS A 8 1.04 -5.20 29.10
N GLU A 9 0.48 -4.51 30.08
CA GLU A 9 -0.95 -4.51 30.40
C GLU A 9 -1.84 -3.86 29.32
N ASN A 10 -1.26 -3.10 28.38
CA ASN A 10 -1.99 -2.39 27.33
C ASN A 10 -1.84 -3.04 25.94
N VAL A 11 -1.35 -4.28 25.86
CA VAL A 11 -1.20 -5.01 24.59
C VAL A 11 -2.58 -5.26 23.96
N GLY A 12 -2.82 -4.69 22.78
CA GLY A 12 -4.08 -4.84 22.03
C GLY A 12 -4.12 -6.02 21.05
N ALA A 13 -2.95 -6.50 20.60
CA ALA A 13 -2.79 -7.67 19.75
C ALA A 13 -1.35 -8.22 19.92
N THR A 14 -1.16 -9.50 19.63
CA THR A 14 0.17 -10.13 19.61
C THR A 14 0.44 -10.65 18.22
N ASP A 15 1.54 -10.21 17.62
CA ASP A 15 2.00 -10.75 16.35
C ASP A 15 2.73 -12.09 16.58
N THR A 16 2.34 -13.12 15.85
CA THR A 16 2.92 -14.46 15.90
C THR A 16 3.84 -14.76 14.72
N GLY A 17 3.89 -13.84 13.74
CA GLY A 17 4.74 -13.96 12.55
C GLY A 17 4.16 -13.15 11.39
N PHE A 18 4.79 -13.24 10.23
CA PHE A 18 4.30 -12.55 9.05
C PHE A 18 4.46 -13.42 7.81
N VAL A 19 3.75 -13.06 6.75
CA VAL A 19 3.90 -13.66 5.44
C VAL A 19 4.31 -12.57 4.47
N ASP A 20 5.48 -12.76 3.86
CA ASP A 20 5.88 -11.97 2.70
C ASP A 20 5.21 -12.52 1.45
N ILE A 21 4.63 -11.61 0.68
CA ILE A 21 4.10 -11.90 -0.63
C ILE A 21 5.27 -11.99 -1.61
N LYS A 22 5.15 -12.88 -2.59
CA LYS A 22 6.16 -13.03 -3.63
C LYS A 22 6.42 -11.68 -4.30
N GLU A 23 7.68 -11.25 -4.27
CA GLU A 23 8.15 -10.00 -4.86
C GLU A 23 7.67 -9.81 -6.31
N GLY A 24 7.10 -8.64 -6.57
CA GLY A 24 6.58 -8.22 -7.88
C GLY A 24 5.29 -8.90 -8.32
N SER A 25 4.74 -9.83 -7.54
CA SER A 25 3.55 -10.60 -7.92
C SER A 25 2.25 -9.86 -7.55
N GLU A 26 1.75 -9.02 -8.46
CA GLU A 26 0.45 -8.36 -8.29
C GLU A 26 -0.71 -9.36 -8.14
N ASP A 27 -0.61 -10.55 -8.75
CA ASP A 27 -1.60 -11.63 -8.62
C ASP A 27 -1.61 -12.22 -7.20
N ASP A 28 -0.45 -12.46 -6.59
CA ASP A 28 -0.39 -12.96 -5.21
C ASP A 28 -0.77 -11.88 -4.20
N LEU A 29 -0.42 -10.62 -4.46
CA LEU A 29 -0.93 -9.47 -3.70
C LEU A 29 -2.46 -9.41 -3.76
N GLN A 30 -3.04 -9.64 -4.94
CA GLN A 30 -4.49 -9.58 -5.13
C GLN A 30 -5.20 -10.67 -4.32
N LYS A 31 -4.67 -11.90 -4.38
CA LYS A 31 -5.17 -13.02 -3.59
C LYS A 31 -5.10 -12.71 -2.10
N ALA A 32 -3.96 -12.23 -1.61
CA ALA A 32 -3.80 -11.89 -0.19
C ALA A 32 -4.80 -10.82 0.25
N VAL A 33 -4.97 -9.74 -0.54
CA VAL A 33 -5.94 -8.69 -0.24
C VAL A 33 -7.38 -9.24 -0.17
N ALA A 34 -7.73 -10.20 -1.03
CA ALA A 34 -9.05 -10.82 -1.06
C ALA A 34 -9.30 -11.84 0.06
N THR A 35 -8.30 -12.66 0.39
CA THR A 35 -8.49 -13.83 1.27
C THR A 35 -8.01 -13.60 2.70
N VAL A 36 -7.13 -12.63 2.93
CA VAL A 36 -6.58 -12.30 4.25
C VAL A 36 -7.14 -10.98 4.74
N GLY A 37 -7.10 -9.94 3.91
CA GLY A 37 -7.52 -8.58 4.26
C GLY A 37 -6.46 -7.55 3.88
N PRO A 38 -6.42 -6.38 4.54
CA PRO A 38 -5.45 -5.34 4.21
C PRO A 38 -3.99 -5.81 4.30
N VAL A 39 -3.20 -5.44 3.30
CA VAL A 39 -1.78 -5.83 3.16
C VAL A 39 -0.90 -4.59 3.23
N SER A 40 0.15 -4.63 4.05
CA SER A 40 1.17 -3.57 4.10
C SER A 40 2.02 -3.65 2.84
N VAL A 41 2.24 -2.53 2.16
CA VAL A 41 3.04 -2.45 0.93
C VAL A 41 3.98 -1.25 0.99
N ALA A 42 5.14 -1.34 0.36
CA ALA A 42 5.99 -0.19 0.09
C ALA A 42 5.87 0.25 -1.37
N ILE A 43 5.98 1.55 -1.60
CA ILE A 43 5.90 2.17 -2.93
C ILE A 43 7.00 3.22 -3.11
N ASP A 44 7.27 3.59 -4.35
CA ASP A 44 7.93 4.86 -4.70
C ASP A 44 6.90 6.00 -4.65
N ALA A 45 7.07 6.91 -3.69
CA ALA A 45 6.27 8.12 -3.50
C ALA A 45 7.07 9.41 -3.73
N SER A 46 8.24 9.31 -4.35
CA SER A 46 9.18 10.43 -4.50
C SER A 46 8.71 11.51 -5.48
N HIS A 47 7.77 11.18 -6.38
CA HIS A 47 7.30 12.06 -7.44
C HIS A 47 6.30 13.13 -6.95
N SER A 48 6.38 14.33 -7.54
CA SER A 48 5.45 15.43 -7.26
C SER A 48 3.99 15.08 -7.61
N SER A 49 3.78 14.21 -8.60
CA SER A 49 2.47 13.69 -8.96
C SER A 49 1.80 12.89 -7.84
N PHE A 50 2.59 12.17 -7.03
CA PHE A 50 2.10 11.47 -5.84
C PHE A 50 1.78 12.47 -4.74
N GLN A 51 2.70 13.39 -4.46
CA GLN A 51 2.52 14.41 -3.40
C GLN A 51 1.27 15.27 -3.62
N LEU A 52 0.96 15.59 -4.87
CA LEU A 52 -0.18 16.42 -5.27
C LEU A 52 -1.39 15.60 -5.74
N TYR A 53 -1.38 14.28 -5.56
CA TYR A 53 -2.50 13.43 -5.94
C TYR A 53 -3.80 13.87 -5.26
N SER A 54 -4.88 13.95 -6.05
CA SER A 54 -6.22 14.33 -5.58
C SER A 54 -7.27 13.30 -5.98
N GLU A 55 -7.25 12.80 -7.22
CA GLU A 55 -8.24 11.85 -7.72
C GLU A 55 -7.75 11.03 -8.94
N GLY A 56 -8.59 10.09 -9.39
CA GLY A 56 -8.30 9.26 -10.55
C GLY A 56 -7.44 8.04 -10.23
N VAL A 57 -7.19 7.20 -11.25
CA VAL A 57 -6.24 6.09 -11.14
C VAL A 57 -4.85 6.64 -11.41
N TYR A 58 -4.03 6.69 -10.36
CA TYR A 58 -2.65 7.14 -10.37
C TYR A 58 -1.78 6.18 -11.18
N ASN A 59 -0.99 6.76 -12.08
CA ASN A 59 -0.02 6.05 -12.90
C ASN A 59 1.08 7.06 -13.23
N GLU A 60 2.28 6.82 -12.71
CA GLU A 60 3.44 7.69 -12.86
C GLU A 60 4.49 6.99 -13.73
N PRO A 61 4.75 7.46 -14.96
CA PRO A 61 5.69 6.81 -15.86
C PRO A 61 7.12 6.68 -15.32
N GLU A 62 7.53 7.59 -14.43
CA GLU A 62 8.88 7.62 -13.88
C GLU A 62 9.04 6.84 -12.57
N CYS A 63 7.95 6.26 -12.04
CA CYS A 63 7.97 5.51 -10.80
C CYS A 63 8.93 4.31 -10.90
N SER A 64 9.73 4.14 -9.85
CA SER A 64 10.59 2.98 -9.68
C SER A 64 9.82 1.81 -9.07
N SER A 65 10.03 0.60 -9.59
CA SER A 65 9.58 -0.63 -8.93
C SER A 65 10.56 -1.14 -7.87
N GLU A 66 11.73 -0.52 -7.73
CA GLU A 66 12.82 -0.98 -6.87
C GLU A 66 13.20 0.05 -5.79
N THR A 67 13.05 1.34 -6.07
CA THR A 67 13.42 2.45 -5.19
C THR A 67 12.23 2.87 -4.34
N LEU A 68 11.85 1.99 -3.41
CA LEU A 68 10.70 2.20 -2.52
C LEU A 68 11.11 3.10 -1.35
N ASP A 69 10.28 4.08 -1.03
CA ASP A 69 10.58 5.07 0.02
C ASP A 69 9.41 5.31 1.00
N HIS A 70 8.23 4.75 0.72
CA HIS A 70 7.03 5.03 1.51
C HIS A 70 6.17 3.79 1.78
N GLY A 71 5.82 3.57 3.05
CA GLY A 71 4.96 2.47 3.50
C GLY A 71 3.49 2.87 3.57
N VAL A 72 2.62 2.09 2.92
CA VAL A 72 1.17 2.30 2.83
C VAL A 72 0.40 0.98 2.98
N LEU A 73 -0.93 1.01 2.91
CA LEU A 73 -1.77 -0.17 3.11
C LEU A 73 -2.71 -0.39 1.92
N ALA A 74 -2.53 -1.50 1.20
CA ALA A 74 -3.48 -1.95 0.19
C ALA A 74 -4.72 -2.54 0.89
N VAL A 75 -5.88 -1.90 0.76
CA VAL A 75 -7.13 -2.29 1.45
C VAL A 75 -8.18 -2.88 0.52
N GLY A 76 -7.91 -2.91 -0.79
CA GLY A 76 -8.83 -3.43 -1.79
C GLY A 76 -8.32 -3.18 -3.20
N TYR A 77 -9.12 -3.55 -4.18
CA TYR A 77 -8.84 -3.33 -5.60
C TYR A 77 -10.14 -3.28 -6.38
N GLY A 78 -10.09 -2.74 -7.60
CA GLY A 78 -11.29 -2.61 -8.44
C GLY A 78 -10.99 -2.19 -9.86
N VAL A 79 -12.04 -1.70 -10.54
CA VAL A 79 -11.97 -1.14 -11.89
C VAL A 79 -12.77 0.17 -11.91
N LYS A 80 -12.17 1.26 -12.39
CA LYS A 80 -12.81 2.57 -12.57
C LYS A 80 -12.61 2.99 -14.02
N ASN A 81 -13.71 3.16 -14.77
CA ASN A 81 -13.68 3.57 -16.18
C ASN A 81 -12.74 2.72 -17.06
N GLY A 82 -12.78 1.40 -16.88
CA GLY A 82 -11.92 0.47 -17.61
C GLY A 82 -10.48 0.34 -17.10
N LYS A 83 -10.05 1.18 -16.14
CA LYS A 83 -8.71 1.09 -15.52
C LYS A 83 -8.77 0.31 -14.22
N LYS A 84 -7.94 -0.72 -14.10
CA LYS A 84 -7.78 -1.51 -12.87
C LYS A 84 -6.97 -0.71 -11.84
N TYR A 85 -7.32 -0.85 -10.57
CA TYR A 85 -6.62 -0.15 -9.50
C TYR A 85 -6.51 -0.98 -8.22
N TRP A 86 -5.52 -0.61 -7.39
CA TRP A 86 -5.41 -0.87 -5.97
C TRP A 86 -6.01 0.30 -5.18
N LEU A 87 -6.88 0.01 -4.21
CA LEU A 87 -7.33 1.01 -3.24
C LEU A 87 -6.32 1.01 -2.09
N VAL A 88 -5.60 2.11 -1.95
CA VAL A 88 -4.48 2.21 -1.01
C VAL A 88 -4.78 3.31 0.00
N LYS A 89 -4.65 2.99 1.29
CA LYS A 89 -4.76 3.91 2.40
C LYS A 89 -3.40 4.54 2.69
N ASN A 90 -3.35 5.86 2.72
CA ASN A 90 -2.16 6.61 3.08
C ASN A 90 -2.23 7.11 4.54
N SER A 91 -1.15 7.70 5.03
CA SER A 91 -0.96 8.18 6.41
C SER A 91 -0.76 9.71 6.50
N TRP A 92 -1.01 10.44 5.41
CA TRP A 92 -0.84 11.90 5.34
C TRP A 92 -2.10 12.71 5.67
N GLY A 93 -3.09 12.07 6.30
CA GLY A 93 -4.35 12.69 6.70
C GLY A 93 -5.41 12.71 5.60
N GLU A 94 -6.64 13.06 5.98
CA GLU A 94 -7.81 12.98 5.10
C GLU A 94 -7.83 14.06 4.02
N SER A 95 -7.10 15.16 4.20
CA SER A 95 -7.02 16.26 3.22
C SER A 95 -6.19 15.90 1.99
N TRP A 96 -5.41 14.82 2.04
CA TRP A 96 -4.60 14.34 0.93
C TRP A 96 -5.37 13.28 0.12
N GLY A 97 -5.28 13.32 -1.21
CA GLY A 97 -5.95 12.37 -2.09
C GLY A 97 -7.47 12.35 -1.92
N GLN A 98 -8.05 11.16 -2.05
CA GLN A 98 -9.49 10.93 -1.87
C GLN A 98 -9.76 10.52 -0.43
N ASN A 99 -9.91 11.50 0.47
CA ASN A 99 -10.12 11.27 1.91
C ASN A 99 -9.00 10.43 2.56
N GLY A 100 -7.74 10.69 2.19
CA GLY A 100 -6.57 9.93 2.67
C GLY A 100 -6.26 8.65 1.87
N TYR A 101 -6.95 8.41 0.75
CA TYR A 101 -6.74 7.25 -0.12
C TYR A 101 -6.27 7.65 -1.52
N ILE A 102 -5.66 6.67 -2.20
CA ILE A 102 -5.25 6.74 -3.60
C ILE A 102 -5.68 5.48 -4.33
N LEU A 103 -6.04 5.64 -5.62
CA LEU A 103 -6.27 4.52 -6.52
C LEU A 103 -4.98 4.33 -7.34
N MET A 104 -4.09 3.42 -6.93
CA MET A 104 -2.87 3.14 -7.71
C MET A 104 -3.17 2.19 -8.86
N SER A 105 -2.56 2.36 -10.02
CA SER A 105 -2.80 1.45 -11.15
C SER A 105 -2.39 0.01 -10.81
N ARG A 106 -3.18 -0.95 -11.28
CA ARG A 106 -2.97 -2.39 -11.04
C ARG A 106 -2.85 -3.14 -12.36
N ASP A 107 -2.01 -4.18 -12.36
CA ASP A 107 -1.64 -4.97 -13.53
C ASP A 107 -0.91 -4.12 -14.60
N GLU A 108 -0.15 -3.12 -14.15
CA GLU A 108 0.60 -2.16 -14.98
C GLU A 108 2.11 -2.29 -14.68
N ASN A 109 2.63 -3.52 -14.80
CA ASN A 109 4.04 -3.85 -14.58
C ASN A 109 4.57 -3.46 -13.19
N ASN A 110 3.81 -3.79 -12.12
CA ASN A 110 4.17 -3.47 -10.73
C ASN A 110 4.48 -1.97 -10.54
N GLN A 111 3.58 -1.12 -11.04
CA GLN A 111 3.73 0.33 -11.02
C GLN A 111 4.06 0.85 -9.61
N CYS A 112 5.07 1.71 -9.50
CA CYS A 112 5.64 2.24 -8.25
C CYS A 112 6.04 1.16 -7.24
N GLY A 113 6.22 -0.10 -7.66
CA GLY A 113 6.71 -1.19 -6.83
C GLY A 113 5.72 -1.70 -5.78
N ILE A 114 4.41 -1.49 -5.97
CA ILE A 114 3.39 -1.83 -4.97
C ILE A 114 3.38 -3.30 -4.53
N ALA A 115 3.86 -4.23 -5.36
CA ALA A 115 4.01 -5.64 -5.04
C ALA A 115 5.48 -6.05 -4.78
N SER A 116 6.44 -5.12 -4.78
CA SER A 116 7.86 -5.42 -4.56
C SER A 116 8.17 -5.76 -3.11
N ALA A 117 7.52 -5.10 -2.15
CA ALA A 117 7.67 -5.39 -0.73
C ALA A 117 6.29 -5.33 -0.05
N ALA A 118 5.59 -6.46 -0.09
CA ALA A 118 4.24 -6.60 0.45
C ALA A 118 4.19 -7.71 1.50
N SER A 119 3.55 -7.45 2.64
CA SER A 119 3.42 -8.42 3.72
C SER A 119 2.19 -8.20 4.59
N TYR A 120 1.77 -9.26 5.28
CA TYR A 120 0.71 -9.19 6.28
C TYR A 120 1.09 -9.96 7.55
N PRO A 121 0.64 -9.50 8.74
CA PRO A 121 0.93 -10.15 10.01
C PRO A 121 0.04 -11.38 10.25
N LEU A 122 0.47 -12.23 11.17
CA LEU A 122 -0.28 -13.34 11.73
C LEU A 122 -0.62 -12.99 13.18
N VAL A 123 -1.84 -12.47 13.38
CA VAL A 123 -2.36 -11.98 14.66
C VAL A 123 -3.32 -12.95 15.33
#